data_AF-L0PAR9-F1
#
_entry.id   AF-L0PAR9-F1
#
_cell.length_a   1.000
_cell.length_b   1.000
_cell.length_c   1.000
_cell.angle_alpha   90.00
_cell.angle_beta   90.00
_cell.angle_gamma   90.00
#
_symmetry.space_group_name_H-M   'P 1'
#
loop_
_entity.id
_entity.type
_entity.pdbx_description
1 polymer ?
#
loop_
_entity_poly.entity_id
_entity_poly.type
_entity_poly.pdbx_seq_one_letter_code
_entity_poly.pdbx_strand_id
1 'polypeptide(L)' 'MSGLCRSRLQEERRQWRKDHPFGFYAKPNKLPDGTMDLMNWSVGIPGRPKTNWEGGMFKLAMFFPEEKEKQFFET' A
#
# COMPACT_ATOMS: atom_id res chain seq x y z
N MET A 1 -13.62 13.00 11.18
CA MET A 1 -13.58 13.04 9.70
C MET A 1 -12.66 11.94 9.19
N SER A 2 -13.13 10.68 9.16
CA SER A 2 -12.30 9.47 8.87
C SER A 2 -12.55 8.87 7.47
N GLY A 3 -13.31 9.55 6.60
CA GLY A 3 -13.75 9.03 5.31
C GLY A 3 -12.80 9.29 4.13
N LEU A 4 -12.05 10.39 4.14
CA LEU A 4 -11.29 10.84 2.97
C LEU A 4 -10.13 9.88 2.62
N CYS A 5 -9.37 9.45 3.63
CA CYS A 5 -8.29 8.47 3.44
C CYS A 5 -8.82 7.17 2.82
N ARG A 6 -9.93 6.64 3.34
CA ARG A 6 -10.53 5.39 2.83
C ARG A 6 -11.03 5.55 1.39
N SER A 7 -11.71 6.65 1.08
CA SER A 7 -12.16 6.96 -0.29
C SER A 7 -10.98 7.08 -1.25
N ARG A 8 -9.88 7.74 -0.84
CA ARG A 8 -8.67 7.83 -1.67
C ARG A 8 -8.04 6.46 -1.90
N LEU A 9 -7.93 5.62 -0.86
CA LEU A 9 -7.35 4.28 -0.96
C LEU A 9 -8.18 3.34 -1.85
N GLN A 10 -9.51 3.49 -1.87
CA GLN A 10 -10.36 2.77 -2.80
C GLN A 10 -10.10 3.20 -4.25
N GLU A 11 -9.91 4.49 -4.50
CA GLU A 11 -9.57 5.05 -5.80
C GLU A 11 -8.18 4.56 -6.28
N GLU A 12 -7.16 4.61 -5.42
CA GLU A 12 -5.83 4.08 -5.71
C GLU A 12 -5.88 2.59 -6.07
N ARG A 13 -6.61 1.78 -5.29
CA ARG A 13 -6.79 0.36 -5.59
C ARG A 13 -7.50 0.15 -6.94
N ARG A 14 -8.44 1.02 -7.32
CA ARG A 14 -9.11 0.96 -8.61
C ARG A 14 -8.13 1.28 -9.74
N GLN A 15 -7.33 2.33 -9.59
CA GLN A 15 -6.32 2.74 -10.57
C GLN A 15 -5.23 1.68 -10.73
N TRP A 16 -4.71 1.14 -9.62
CA TRP A 16 -3.73 0.06 -9.62
C TRP A 16 -4.22 -1.20 -10.35
N ARG A 17 -5.48 -1.60 -10.14
CA ARG A 17 -6.06 -2.74 -10.88
C ARG A 17 -6.25 -2.45 -12.36
N LYS A 18 -6.44 -1.19 -12.74
CA LYS A 18 -6.57 -0.78 -14.14
C LYS A 18 -5.22 -0.83 -14.84
N ASP A 19 -4.19 -0.29 -14.20
CA ASP A 19 -2.84 -0.21 -14.74
C ASP A 19 -1.83 -0.23 -13.60
N HIS A 20 -0.93 -1.22 -13.63
CA HIS A 20 0.23 -1.28 -12.76
C HIS A 20 1.42 -1.88 -13.51
N PRO A 21 2.66 -1.48 -13.19
CA PRO A 21 3.84 -2.01 -13.86
C PRO A 21 3.95 -3.53 -13.70
N PHE A 22 4.34 -4.22 -14.78
CA PHE A 22 4.47 -5.67 -14.78
C PHE A 22 5.44 -6.16 -13.70
N GLY A 23 5.04 -7.21 -12.99
CA GLY A 23 5.82 -7.81 -11.90
C GLY A 23 5.65 -7.13 -10.54
N PHE A 24 5.07 -5.93 -10.47
CA PHE A 24 4.70 -5.31 -9.20
C PHE A 24 3.38 -5.86 -8.69
N TYR A 25 3.24 -6.00 -7.37
CA TYR A 25 1.93 -6.21 -6.75
C TYR A 25 1.75 -5.27 -5.57
N ALA A 26 0.53 -4.78 -5.38
CA ALA A 26 0.13 -4.03 -4.20
C ALA A 26 -1.32 -4.39 -3.90
N LYS A 27 -1.60 -4.88 -2.69
CA LYS A 27 -2.95 -5.25 -2.29
C LYS A 27 -3.21 -4.99 -0.81
N PRO A 28 -4.43 -4.55 -0.43
CA PRO A 28 -4.87 -4.52 0.96
C PRO A 28 -4.78 -5.90 1.59
N ASN A 29 -4.44 -5.94 2.87
CA ASN A 29 -4.41 -7.16 3.65
C ASN A 29 -5.83 -7.66 3.92
N LYS A 30 -5.98 -8.98 4.04
CA LYS A 30 -7.22 -9.60 4.50
C LYS A 30 -7.11 -9.83 5.99
N LEU A 31 -8.14 -9.40 6.71
CA LEU A 31 -8.29 -9.66 8.12
C LEU A 31 -8.83 -11.09 8.35
N PRO A 32 -8.65 -11.66 9.55
CA PRO A 32 -9.15 -13.00 9.86
C PRO A 32 -10.68 -13.14 9.75
N ASP A 33 -11.41 -12.02 9.87
CA ASP A 33 -12.85 -11.93 9.71
C ASP A 33 -13.31 -11.95 8.23
N GLY A 34 -12.37 -12.00 7.29
CA GLY A 34 -12.64 -11.99 5.84
C GLY A 34 -12.83 -10.61 5.25
N THR A 35 -12.82 -9.55 6.07
CA THR A 35 -12.86 -8.17 5.60
C THR A 35 -11.48 -7.72 5.08
N MET A 36 -11.46 -6.64 4.29
CA MET A 36 -10.22 -6.07 3.76
C MET A 36 -9.80 -4.88 4.60
N ASP A 37 -8.57 -4.92 5.10
CA ASP A 37 -7.93 -3.80 5.75
C ASP A 37 -7.32 -2.86 4.70
N LEU A 38 -8.06 -1.81 4.36
CA LEU A 38 -7.61 -0.81 3.41
C LEU A 38 -6.41 0.01 3.91
N MET A 39 -6.09 -0.01 5.20
CA MET A 39 -4.99 0.78 5.76
C MET A 39 -3.65 0.05 5.71
N ASN A 40 -3.66 -1.27 5.56
CA ASN A 40 -2.46 -2.11 5.58
C ASN A 40 -2.32 -2.89 4.29
N TRP A 41 -1.27 -2.60 3.52
CA TRP A 41 -1.07 -3.19 2.20
C TRP A 41 0.20 -4.03 2.15
N SER A 42 0.09 -5.19 1.51
CA SER A 42 1.23 -6.02 1.11
C SER A 42 1.66 -5.62 -0.29
N VAL A 43 2.90 -5.17 -0.42
CA VAL A 43 3.50 -4.71 -1.67
C VAL A 43 4.69 -5.60 -2.03
N GLY A 44 4.92 -5.77 -3.32
CA GLY A 44 6.07 -6.47 -3.86
C GLY A 44 6.66 -5.69 -5.02
N ILE A 45 7.94 -5.35 -4.88
CA ILE A 45 8.71 -4.62 -5.88
C ILE A 45 9.68 -5.60 -6.53
N PRO A 46 9.57 -5.87 -7.84
CA PRO A 46 10.57 -6.65 -8.55
C PRO A 46 11.85 -5.84 -8.72
N GLY A 47 12.99 -6.50 -8.62
CA GLY A 47 14.27 -5.87 -8.88
C GLY A 47 14.45 -5.54 -10.35
N ARG A 48 15.01 -4.35 -10.61
CA ARG A 48 15.20 -3.86 -11.97
C ARG A 48 16.25 -4.70 -12.71
N PRO A 49 16.04 -5.03 -13.99
CA PRO A 49 17.05 -5.71 -14.80
C PRO A 49 18.31 -4.85 -14.94
N LYS A 50 19.46 -5.50 -15.10
CA LYS A 50 20.81 -4.89 -15.19
C LYS A 50 21.23 -4.17 -13.91
N THR A 51 20.77 -4.65 -12.75
CA THR A 51 21.19 -4.15 -11.44
C THR A 51 21.44 -5.33 -10.51
N ASN A 52 22.15 -5.11 -9.39
CA ASN A 52 22.38 -6.15 -8.37
C ASN A 52 21.09 -6.72 -7.75
N TRP A 53 19.95 -6.08 -8.00
CA TRP A 53 18.64 -6.46 -7.49
C TRP A 53 17.86 -7.34 -8.48
N GLU A 54 18.35 -7.50 -9.72
CA GLU A 54 17.72 -8.27 -10.77
C GLU A 54 17.35 -9.70 -10.30
N GLY A 55 16.14 -10.14 -10.63
CA GLY A 55 15.60 -11.44 -10.21
C GLY A 55 15.09 -11.47 -8.76
N GLY A 56 15.34 -10.44 -7.96
CA GLY A 56 14.80 -10.30 -6.61
C GLY A 56 13.34 -9.83 -6.59
N MET A 57 12.61 -10.21 -5.54
CA MET A 57 11.27 -9.69 -5.23
C MET A 57 11.24 -9.15 -3.80
N PHE A 58 11.19 -7.84 -3.67
CA PHE A 58 11.27 -7.13 -2.39
C PHE A 58 9.87 -6.91 -1.84
N LYS A 59 9.54 -7.64 -0.78
CA LYS A 59 8.23 -7.55 -0.12
C LYS A 59 8.25 -6.42 0.90
N LEU A 60 7.24 -5.56 0.85
CA LEU A 60 7.09 -4.41 1.73
C LEU A 60 5.69 -4.42 2.35
N ALA A 61 5.59 -3.91 3.57
CA ALA A 61 4.32 -3.60 4.21
C ALA A 61 4.12 -2.07 4.20
N MET A 62 3.01 -1.61 3.66
CA MET A 62 2.66 -0.20 3.55
C MET A 62 1.49 0.10 4.51
N PHE A 63 1.70 1.08 5.38
CA PHE A 63 0.77 1.48 6.43
C PHE A 63 0.26 2.88 6.15
N PHE A 64 -1.06 3.04 6.04
CA PHE A 64 -1.71 4.33 5.87
C PHE A 64 -2.25 4.82 7.21
N PRO A 65 -1.62 5.83 7.83
CA PRO A 65 -2.16 6.41 9.06
C PRO A 65 -3.49 7.10 8.75
N GLU A 66 -4.52 6.80 9.55
CA GLU A 66 -5.69 7.66 9.61
C GLU A 66 -5.21 9.01 10.16
N GLU A 67 -5.58 10.11 9.53
CA GLU A 67 -5.18 11.46 9.91
C GLU A 67 -5.55 11.71 11.37
N LYS A 68 -4.60 11.46 12.27
CA LYS A 68 -4.60 11.96 13.63
C LYS A 68 -4.03 13.35 13.49
N GLU A 69 -4.80 14.37 13.86
CA GLU A 69 -4.31 15.74 13.99
C GLU A 69 -2.89 15.69 14.52
N LYS A 70 -1.97 16.33 13.81
CA LYS A 70 -0.56 16.41 14.20
C LYS A 70 -0.54 16.80 15.68
N GLN A 71 -0.31 15.84 16.57
CA GLN A 71 -0.07 16.15 17.96
C GLN A 71 1.31 16.80 17.91
N PHE A 72 1.29 18.13 17.96
CA PHE A 72 2.47 18.96 18.04
C PHE A 72 3.30 18.40 19.19
N PHE A 73 4.38 17.69 18.87
CA PHE A 73 5.48 17.54 19.80
C PHE A 73 6.18 18.89 19.80
N GLU A 74 5.66 19.84 20.58
CA GLU A 74 6.50 20.91 21.07
C GLU A 74 7.54 20.31 22.03
N THR A 75 8.76 20.81 21.89
CA THR A 75 9.98 20.36 22.57
C THR A 75 10.09 20.97 23.96
#